data_AF-A0A966C6M1-F1
#
_entry.id   AF-A0A966C6M1-F1
#
_cell.length_a   1.000
_cell.length_b   1.000
_cell.length_c   1.000
_cell.angle_alpha   90.00
_cell.angle_beta   90.00
_cell.angle_gamma   90.00
#
_symmetry.space_group_name_H-M   'P 1'
#
loop_
_entity.id
_entity.type
_entity.pdbx_description
1 polymer ?
#
loop_
_entity_poly.entity_id
_entity_poly.type
_entity_poly.pdbx_seq_one_letter_code
_entity_poly.pdbx_strand_id
1 'polypeptide(L)'
;MTDQQGTPPVPSAPVRLPPAPSGSEGAPSSIEELSSPLLGSSTEARAASRAVRALLHAASSFTLYDAGNEAVTRFLAETREAIRSSLATHGTLELTVHPWQIASCGEVVFSDRDRERSMPFRLYRDGVRRITIQPDVTWAELVEL
;
A
#
# COMPACT_ATOMS: atom_id res chain seq x y z
N MET A 1 62.16 -23.31 34.95
CA MET A 1 61.45 -24.21 34.02
C MET A 1 59.98 -23.99 34.27
N THR A 2 59.23 -23.53 33.25
CA THR A 2 57.78 -23.80 33.06
C THR A 2 56.86 -23.01 34.02
N ASP A 3 55.84 -22.24 33.63
CA ASP A 3 55.18 -22.00 32.35
C ASP A 3 54.37 -20.68 32.43
N GLN A 4 53.96 -20.20 31.27
CA GLN A 4 53.03 -19.10 31.07
C GLN A 4 51.64 -19.40 31.65
N GLN A 5 50.96 -18.39 32.18
CA GLN A 5 49.50 -18.37 32.22
C GLN A 5 48.97 -17.03 31.74
N GLY A 6 48.31 -17.09 30.58
CA GLY A 6 47.69 -15.98 29.89
C GLY A 6 46.52 -15.38 30.66
N THR A 7 46.32 -14.09 30.42
CA THR A 7 45.20 -13.30 30.93
C THR A 7 43.89 -13.80 30.34
N PRO A 8 42.84 -14.08 31.14
CA PRO A 8 41.52 -14.41 30.60
C PRO A 8 40.85 -13.15 30.00
N PRO A 9 39.95 -13.30 29.01
CA PRO A 9 39.32 -12.18 28.34
C PRO A 9 38.27 -11.49 29.22
N VAL A 10 38.19 -10.17 29.06
CA VAL A 10 37.21 -9.29 29.69
C VAL A 10 35.79 -9.67 29.21
N PRO A 11 34.78 -9.83 30.09
CA PRO A 11 33.41 -10.04 29.64
C PRO A 11 32.85 -8.74 29.04
N SER A 12 32.53 -8.79 27.74
CA SER A 12 31.77 -7.75 27.05
C SER A 12 30.41 -7.56 27.72
N ALA A 13 30.17 -6.36 28.26
CA ALA A 13 28.86 -6.00 28.79
C ALA A 13 27.78 -6.11 27.69
N PRO A 14 26.56 -6.54 28.01
CA PRO A 14 25.48 -6.53 27.03
C PRO A 14 25.19 -5.08 26.65
N VAL A 15 25.29 -4.76 25.36
CA VAL A 15 24.80 -3.51 24.78
C VAL A 15 23.32 -3.40 25.13
N ARG A 16 23.00 -2.48 26.05
CA ARG A 16 21.63 -2.17 26.41
C ARG A 16 21.01 -1.44 25.23
N LEU A 17 20.24 -2.16 24.41
CA LEU A 17 19.39 -1.55 23.39
C LEU A 17 18.55 -0.44 24.03
N PRO A 18 18.44 0.73 23.38
CA PRO A 18 17.54 1.76 23.87
C PRO A 18 16.11 1.20 23.95
N PRO A 19 15.30 1.61 24.96
CA PRO A 19 13.91 1.22 24.99
C PRO A 19 13.23 1.67 23.69
N ALA A 20 12.39 0.80 23.12
CA ALA A 20 11.54 1.15 21.99
C ALA A 20 10.88 2.52 22.26
N PRO A 21 10.74 3.40 21.26
CA PRO A 21 10.09 4.68 21.45
C PRO A 21 8.67 4.43 21.99
N SER A 22 8.49 4.71 23.28
CA SER A 22 7.19 4.89 23.89
C SER A 22 6.64 6.19 23.35
N GLY A 23 6.00 6.08 22.19
CA GLY A 23 5.51 7.19 21.39
C GLY A 23 4.68 6.65 20.25
N SER A 24 3.61 5.92 20.57
CA SER A 24 2.57 5.55 19.61
C SER A 24 1.19 5.91 20.17
N GLU A 25 1.04 7.13 20.67
CA GLU A 25 -0.27 7.78 20.74
C GLU A 25 -0.45 8.55 19.43
N GLY A 26 -0.89 7.85 18.37
CA GLY A 26 -1.18 8.51 17.09
C GLY A 26 -1.49 7.64 15.87
N ALA A 27 -1.29 6.32 15.90
CA ALA A 27 -1.66 5.45 14.78
C ALA A 27 -2.17 4.09 15.30
N PRO A 28 -3.49 3.82 15.13
CA PRO A 28 -3.86 2.70 14.24
C PRO A 28 -5.11 2.91 13.36
N SER A 29 -5.83 4.03 13.43
CA SER A 29 -7.19 4.11 12.86
C SER A 29 -7.26 3.97 11.33
N SER A 30 -6.39 4.66 10.58
CA SER A 30 -6.55 4.80 9.11
C SER A 30 -6.13 3.56 8.31
N ILE A 31 -5.31 2.67 8.88
CA ILE A 31 -4.95 1.39 8.26
C ILE A 31 -6.05 0.35 8.54
N GLU A 32 -6.66 0.41 9.72
CA GLU A 32 -7.72 -0.51 10.13
C GLU A 32 -9.06 -0.20 9.43
N GLU A 33 -9.36 1.06 9.10
CA GLU A 33 -10.56 1.47 8.34
C GLU A 33 -10.57 0.95 6.89
N LEU A 34 -9.39 0.71 6.32
CA LEU A 34 -9.22 0.08 5.01
C LEU A 34 -9.51 -1.43 5.04
N SER A 35 -9.98 -2.00 6.17
CA SER A 35 -10.40 -3.42 6.33
C SER A 35 -11.89 -3.69 6.03
N SER A 36 -12.67 -2.66 5.69
CA SER A 36 -14.09 -2.71 5.29
C SER A 36 -14.37 -3.74 4.16
N PRO A 37 -15.61 -4.21 3.91
CA PRO A 37 -15.87 -5.17 2.82
C PRO A 37 -15.54 -4.57 1.45
N LEU A 38 -15.09 -5.41 0.49
CA LEU A 38 -14.94 -4.99 -0.90
C LEU A 38 -16.29 -4.51 -1.44
N LEU A 39 -16.27 -3.38 -2.14
CA LEU A 39 -17.46 -2.80 -2.76
C LEU A 39 -17.56 -3.26 -4.22
N GLY A 40 -18.75 -3.09 -4.82
CA GLY A 40 -19.04 -3.54 -6.18
C GLY A 40 -19.81 -4.87 -6.23
N SER A 41 -20.75 -4.94 -7.16
CA SER A 41 -21.60 -6.11 -7.40
C SER A 41 -21.01 -7.03 -8.46
N SER A 42 -20.39 -6.47 -9.50
CA SER A 42 -19.70 -7.23 -10.55
C SER A 42 -18.35 -7.79 -10.09
N THR A 43 -17.84 -8.78 -10.81
CA THR A 43 -16.49 -9.33 -10.58
C THR A 43 -15.40 -8.30 -10.84
N GLU A 44 -15.58 -7.50 -11.90
CA GLU A 44 -14.72 -6.40 -12.28
C GLU A 44 -14.66 -5.30 -11.20
N ALA A 45 -15.82 -4.84 -10.71
CA ALA A 45 -15.86 -3.84 -9.65
C ALA A 45 -15.22 -4.34 -8.35
N ARG A 46 -15.35 -5.64 -8.02
CA ARG A 46 -14.65 -6.22 -6.85
C ARG A 46 -13.13 -6.29 -7.05
N ALA A 47 -12.66 -6.61 -8.25
CA ALA A 47 -11.24 -6.60 -8.59
C ALA A 47 -10.69 -5.17 -8.50
N ALA A 48 -11.41 -4.19 -9.06
CA ALA A 48 -11.09 -2.78 -8.94
C ALA A 48 -11.10 -2.31 -7.46
N SER A 49 -12.08 -2.72 -6.66
CA SER A 49 -12.13 -2.40 -5.22
C SER A 49 -10.90 -2.91 -4.47
N ARG A 50 -10.45 -4.13 -4.79
CA ARG A 50 -9.23 -4.70 -4.21
C ARG A 50 -7.99 -3.91 -4.63
N ALA A 51 -7.87 -3.60 -5.92
CA ALA A 51 -6.74 -2.82 -6.45
C ALA A 51 -6.68 -1.42 -5.83
N VAL A 52 -7.81 -0.72 -5.76
CA VAL A 52 -7.91 0.62 -5.14
C VAL A 52 -7.54 0.56 -3.67
N ARG A 53 -8.06 -0.39 -2.90
CA ARG A 53 -7.71 -0.50 -1.47
C ARG A 53 -6.24 -0.77 -1.24
N ALA A 54 -5.66 -1.70 -1.99
CA ALA A 54 -4.23 -2.00 -1.88
C ALA A 54 -3.40 -0.74 -2.21
N LEU A 55 -3.75 -0.03 -3.28
CA LEU A 55 -3.10 1.22 -3.67
C LEU A 55 -3.20 2.30 -2.58
N LEU A 56 -4.40 2.53 -2.04
CA LEU A 56 -4.61 3.53 -0.99
C LEU A 56 -3.87 3.14 0.29
N HIS A 57 -3.84 1.86 0.64
CA HIS A 57 -3.10 1.36 1.78
C HIS A 57 -1.58 1.58 1.62
N ALA A 58 -1.03 1.23 0.47
CA ALA A 58 0.37 1.48 0.14
C ALA A 58 0.70 2.98 0.17
N ALA A 59 -0.14 3.82 -0.44
CA ALA A 59 0.03 5.28 -0.43
C ALA A 59 0.03 5.87 1.00
N SER A 60 -0.86 5.40 1.87
CA SER A 60 -0.87 5.81 3.29
C SER A 60 0.38 5.37 4.03
N SER A 61 0.94 4.19 3.72
CA SER A 61 2.13 3.68 4.38
C SER A 61 3.38 4.57 4.20
N PHE A 62 3.51 5.25 3.05
CA PHE A 62 4.59 6.20 2.79
C PHE A 62 4.52 7.47 3.65
N THR A 63 3.36 7.79 4.21
CA THR A 63 3.23 8.91 5.16
C THR A 63 3.62 8.51 6.58
N LEU A 64 3.64 7.21 6.88
CA LEU A 64 3.76 6.67 8.24
C LEU A 64 5.11 6.00 8.50
N TYR A 65 5.70 5.38 7.49
CA TYR A 65 6.95 4.64 7.60
C TYR A 65 8.03 5.22 6.70
N ASP A 66 9.29 5.06 7.11
CA ASP A 66 10.44 5.29 6.24
C ASP A 66 10.43 4.28 5.07
N ALA A 67 10.91 4.71 3.91
CA ALA A 67 10.89 3.92 2.67
C ALA A 67 11.64 2.59 2.78
N GLY A 68 12.57 2.45 3.73
CA GLY A 68 13.30 1.21 4.00
C GLY A 68 12.51 0.16 4.82
N ASN A 69 11.29 0.45 5.26
CA ASN A 69 10.51 -0.48 6.06
C ASN A 69 9.97 -1.65 5.21
N GLU A 70 10.23 -2.89 5.64
CA GLU A 70 9.74 -4.11 4.99
C GLU A 70 8.20 -4.10 4.78
N ALA A 71 7.46 -3.43 5.66
CA ALA A 71 6.01 -3.25 5.52
C ALA A 71 5.63 -2.50 4.24
N VAL A 72 6.36 -1.44 3.89
CA VAL A 72 6.10 -0.65 2.66
C VAL A 72 6.33 -1.51 1.43
N THR A 73 7.43 -2.27 1.38
CA THR A 73 7.73 -3.21 0.29
C THR A 73 6.62 -4.27 0.13
N ARG A 74 6.12 -4.80 1.25
CA ARG A 74 4.99 -5.74 1.24
C ARG A 74 3.72 -5.11 0.67
N PHE A 75 3.35 -3.91 1.12
CA PHE A 75 2.15 -3.22 0.62
C PHE A 75 2.24 -2.88 -0.87
N LEU A 76 3.43 -2.52 -1.36
CA LEU A 76 3.68 -2.35 -2.79
C LEU A 76 3.52 -3.65 -3.57
N ALA A 77 4.00 -4.77 -3.04
CA ALA A 77 3.84 -6.07 -3.67
C ALA A 77 2.35 -6.49 -3.75
N GLU A 78 1.60 -6.27 -2.67
CA GLU A 78 0.14 -6.51 -2.61
C GLU A 78 -0.62 -5.62 -3.62
N THR A 79 -0.24 -4.34 -3.71
CA THR A 79 -0.79 -3.39 -4.68
C THR A 79 -0.54 -3.85 -6.11
N ARG A 80 0.71 -4.21 -6.42
CA ARG A 80 1.11 -4.70 -7.74
C ARG A 80 0.31 -5.92 -8.13
N GLU A 81 0.18 -6.90 -7.23
CA GLU A 81 -0.54 -8.13 -7.54
C GLU A 81 -2.04 -7.89 -7.76
N ALA A 82 -2.67 -7.04 -6.94
CA ALA A 82 -4.08 -6.70 -7.08
C ALA A 82 -4.37 -5.99 -8.42
N ILE A 83 -3.52 -5.03 -8.80
CA ILE A 83 -3.63 -4.34 -10.09
C ILE A 83 -3.39 -5.33 -11.24
N ARG A 84 -2.30 -6.10 -11.22
CA ARG A 84 -1.98 -7.06 -12.28
C ARG A 84 -3.09 -8.08 -12.50
N SER A 85 -3.66 -8.62 -11.41
CA SER A 85 -4.77 -9.57 -11.48
C SER A 85 -6.03 -8.95 -12.09
N SER A 86 -6.33 -7.69 -11.74
CA SER A 86 -7.43 -6.93 -12.34
C SER A 86 -7.20 -6.73 -13.83
N LEU A 87 -6.00 -6.30 -14.23
CA LEU A 87 -5.67 -6.02 -15.63
C LEU A 87 -5.70 -7.28 -16.50
N ALA A 88 -5.17 -8.39 -15.98
CA ALA A 88 -5.14 -9.67 -16.71
C ALA A 88 -6.56 -10.23 -16.96
N THR A 89 -7.51 -9.94 -16.08
CA THR A 89 -8.87 -10.49 -16.16
C THR A 89 -9.84 -9.56 -16.90
N HIS A 90 -9.71 -8.25 -16.70
CA HIS A 90 -10.69 -7.25 -17.13
C HIS A 90 -10.12 -6.22 -18.13
N GLY A 91 -8.81 -6.20 -18.38
CA GLY A 91 -8.16 -5.24 -19.25
C GLY A 91 -7.87 -3.92 -18.55
N THR A 92 -8.20 -2.79 -19.16
CA THR A 92 -7.86 -1.47 -18.60
C THR A 92 -8.63 -1.19 -17.31
N LEU A 93 -7.91 -0.78 -16.25
CA LEU A 93 -8.54 -0.36 -15.00
C LEU A 93 -8.81 1.15 -15.03
N GLU A 94 -10.07 1.52 -15.23
CA GLU A 94 -10.53 2.90 -15.18
C GLU A 94 -11.16 3.24 -13.83
N LEU A 95 -10.65 4.30 -13.20
CA LEU A 95 -11.11 4.80 -11.91
C LEU A 95 -11.55 6.26 -12.05
N THR A 96 -12.79 6.53 -11.64
CA THR A 96 -13.34 7.88 -11.52
C THR A 96 -13.28 8.33 -10.07
N VAL A 97 -12.65 9.49 -9.84
CA VAL A 97 -12.46 10.06 -8.52
C VAL A 97 -13.55 11.10 -8.24
N HIS A 98 -14.34 10.86 -7.19
CA HIS A 98 -15.30 11.79 -6.62
C HIS A 98 -14.82 12.23 -5.22
N PRO A 99 -15.40 13.29 -4.63
CA PRO A 99 -14.93 13.84 -3.36
C PRO A 99 -14.86 12.84 -2.21
N TRP A 100 -15.75 11.85 -2.15
CA TRP A 100 -15.83 10.90 -1.02
C TRP A 100 -15.79 9.43 -1.45
N GLN A 101 -15.54 9.19 -2.75
CA GLN A 101 -15.62 7.85 -3.31
C GLN A 101 -14.81 7.74 -4.59
N ILE A 102 -14.41 6.50 -4.90
CA ILE A 102 -13.82 6.13 -6.18
C ILE A 102 -14.77 5.13 -6.82
N ALA A 103 -15.05 5.33 -8.10
CA ALA A 103 -15.91 4.47 -8.89
C ALA A 103 -15.14 3.82 -10.04
N SER A 104 -15.55 2.61 -10.41
CA SER A 104 -15.07 1.89 -11.59
C SER A 104 -16.26 1.19 -12.25
N CYS A 105 -16.34 1.20 -13.57
CA CYS A 105 -17.45 0.60 -14.33
C CYS A 105 -18.85 1.07 -13.89
N GLY A 106 -18.97 2.32 -13.45
CA GLY A 106 -20.22 2.89 -12.93
C GLY A 106 -20.58 2.46 -11.50
N GLU A 107 -19.76 1.64 -10.85
CA GLU A 107 -19.98 1.15 -9.48
C GLU A 107 -19.00 1.81 -8.51
N VAL A 108 -19.44 2.08 -7.27
CA VAL A 108 -18.55 2.56 -6.21
C VAL A 108 -17.68 1.42 -5.73
N VAL A 109 -16.36 1.58 -5.84
CA VAL A 109 -15.36 0.57 -5.46
C VAL A 109 -14.62 0.92 -4.18
N PHE A 110 -14.66 2.19 -3.77
CA PHE A 110 -14.12 2.66 -2.49
C PHE A 110 -14.91 3.89 -2.03
N SER A 111 -15.16 4.03 -0.73
CA SER A 111 -15.80 5.21 -0.15
C SER A 111 -15.20 5.53 1.21
N ASP A 112 -14.93 6.81 1.44
CA ASP A 112 -14.40 7.31 2.70
C ASP A 112 -14.97 8.72 2.95
N ARG A 113 -15.64 8.87 4.10
CA ARG A 113 -16.33 10.11 4.51
C ARG A 113 -15.55 10.92 5.54
N ASP A 114 -14.36 10.49 5.94
CA ASP A 114 -13.50 11.26 6.84
C ASP A 114 -12.98 12.52 6.12
N ARG A 115 -13.38 13.71 6.58
CA ARG A 115 -13.01 14.96 5.90
C ARG A 115 -11.54 15.32 6.02
N GLU A 116 -10.88 14.87 7.08
CA GLU A 116 -9.49 15.22 7.38
C GLU A 116 -8.53 14.23 6.74
N ARG A 117 -8.95 12.97 6.60
CA ARG A 117 -8.09 11.86 6.16
C ARG A 117 -8.50 11.19 4.84
N SER A 118 -9.67 11.50 4.28
CA SER A 118 -10.16 10.86 3.05
C SER A 118 -9.20 11.07 1.88
N MET A 119 -8.62 9.96 1.44
CA MET A 119 -7.76 9.92 0.26
C MET A 119 -8.52 10.29 -1.03
N PRO A 120 -9.75 9.80 -1.29
CA PRO A 120 -10.56 10.31 -2.41
C PRO A 120 -10.74 11.82 -2.38
N PHE A 121 -10.98 12.40 -1.19
CA PHE A 121 -11.14 13.85 -1.05
C PHE A 121 -9.87 14.60 -1.37
N ARG A 122 -8.72 14.13 -0.87
CA ARG A 122 -7.41 14.71 -1.20
C ARG A 122 -7.13 14.66 -2.69
N LEU A 123 -7.29 13.49 -3.33
CA LEU A 123 -7.13 13.33 -4.77
C LEU A 123 -8.04 14.30 -5.55
N TYR A 124 -9.31 14.40 -5.14
CA TYR A 124 -10.27 15.29 -5.78
C TYR A 124 -9.90 16.78 -5.59
N ARG A 125 -9.53 17.18 -4.38
CA ARG A 125 -9.09 18.54 -4.07
C ARG A 125 -7.85 18.92 -4.89
N ASP A 126 -6.94 17.97 -5.08
CA ASP A 126 -5.70 18.15 -5.83
C ASP A 126 -5.93 18.10 -7.37
N GLY A 127 -7.19 17.99 -7.82
CA GLY A 127 -7.58 18.08 -9.23
C GLY A 127 -7.62 16.74 -9.97
N VAL A 128 -7.31 15.62 -9.30
CA VAL A 128 -7.40 14.29 -9.91
C VAL A 128 -8.87 13.91 -10.07
N ARG A 129 -9.28 13.61 -11.31
CA ARG A 129 -10.66 13.21 -11.65
C ARG A 129 -10.74 11.80 -12.20
N ARG A 130 -9.67 11.34 -12.83
CA ARG A 130 -9.60 10.02 -13.45
C ARG A 130 -8.19 9.46 -13.30
N ILE A 131 -8.11 8.18 -12.99
CA ILE A 131 -6.87 7.40 -13.01
C ILE A 131 -7.14 6.22 -13.92
N THR A 132 -6.31 6.05 -14.94
CA THR A 132 -6.41 4.93 -15.88
C THR A 132 -5.11 4.15 -15.81
N ILE A 133 -5.21 2.85 -15.56
CA ILE A 133 -4.06 1.94 -15.57
C ILE A 133 -4.26 0.97 -16.73
N GLN A 134 -3.34 1.00 -17.68
CA GLN A 134 -3.38 0.14 -18.86
C GLN A 134 -2.51 -1.11 -18.64
N PRO A 135 -2.86 -2.23 -19.29
CA PRO A 135 -1.94 -3.36 -19.38
C PRO A 135 -0.64 -2.93 -20.10
N ASP A 136 0.46 -3.59 -19.76
CA ASP A 136 1.73 -3.39 -20.44
C ASP A 136 1.67 -3.94 -21.87
N VAL A 137 2.48 -3.38 -22.77
CA VAL A 137 2.58 -3.88 -24.15
C VAL A 137 3.31 -5.22 -24.12
N THR A 138 2.67 -6.24 -24.67
CA THR A 138 3.26 -7.56 -24.78
C THR A 138 4.34 -7.60 -25.85
N TRP A 139 5.30 -8.51 -25.71
CA TRP A 139 6.34 -8.70 -26.72
C TRP A 139 5.77 -9.06 -28.10
N ALA A 140 4.62 -9.76 -28.15
CA ALA A 140 3.96 -10.10 -29.40
C ALA A 140 3.48 -8.84 -30.17
N GLU A 141 2.87 -7.90 -29.46
CA GLU A 141 2.41 -6.62 -30.05
C GLU A 141 3.57 -5.76 -30.56
N LEU A 142 4.74 -5.80 -29.91
CA LEU A 142 5.93 -5.06 -30.35
C LEU A 142 6.53 -5.57 -31.67
N VAL A 143 6.40 -6.86 -31.96
CA VAL A 143 6.96 -7.47 -33.18
C VAL A 143 6.06 -7.21 -34.40
N GLU A 144 4.82 -6.74 -34.19
CA GLU A 144 3.88 -6.37 -35.25
C GLU A 144 3.96 -4.89 -35.68
N LEU A 145 4.84 -4.09 -35.05
CA LEU A 145 5.13 -2.69 -35.43
C LEU A 145 6.09 -2.60 -36.63
#